data_AF-A0A2W5QJK6-F1
#
_entry.id   AF-A0A2W5QJK6-F1
#
_cell.length_a   1.000
_cell.length_b   1.000
_cell.length_c   1.000
_cell.angle_alpha   90.00
_cell.angle_beta   90.00
_cell.angle_gamma   90.00
#
_symmetry.space_group_name_H-M   'P 1'
#
loop_
_entity.id
_entity.type
_entity.pdbx_description
1 polymer ?
#
loop_
_entity_poly.entity_id
_entity_poly.type
_entity_poly.pdbx_seq_one_letter_code
_entity_poly.pdbx_strand_id
1 'polypeptide(L)'
;MEALVGSGDRKGGDARPLLAVAPAGLTRSVLTRLLGRLPDPDWAGADAPAFALGQPGPLAGSALGAPGAGGHADVLWLSPAVWAQVQARIVGALERHHARAPDEPGLNSARLQRMAFPAQSAFGAALPGWSSWLQKLVADGAITRSGQWLHLPGHSVSLSDHESAMAAQLMPLLLAGGNDPPWVRDLAKAIGAREDTVRELLRKQARLGALYQVVKDLFYPAERIAELAATFAGLSAASLAAAEAQGEPSEPTPTSAPDRLPPFGLSLSKPPPKAALRTSRLPPGAVEARAFRDAVQLGRKRAIQILEFFDRVGYTRRVGDAHLPRPNTRWGAEGPETEDAGPRP
;
A
#
# COMPACT_ATOMS: atom_id res chain seq x y z
N MET A 1 25.85 12.30 -38.02
CA MET A 1 25.44 10.89 -37.83
C MET A 1 26.61 9.96 -38.13
N GLU A 2 27.24 10.00 -39.31
CA GLU A 2 28.42 9.15 -39.62
C GLU A 2 29.62 9.38 -38.67
N ALA A 3 29.89 10.62 -38.26
CA ALA A 3 30.92 10.95 -37.25
C ALA A 3 30.55 10.51 -35.81
N LEU A 4 29.28 10.17 -35.55
CA LEU A 4 28.76 9.75 -34.24
C LEU A 4 28.57 8.23 -34.15
N VAL A 5 28.55 7.52 -35.28
CA VAL A 5 28.24 6.07 -35.36
C VAL A 5 29.48 5.21 -35.63
N GLY A 6 30.62 5.84 -35.95
CA GLY A 6 31.85 5.15 -36.32
C GLY A 6 31.73 4.63 -37.74
N SER A 7 32.56 5.15 -38.64
CA SER A 7 32.70 4.62 -39.99
C SER A 7 33.35 3.23 -39.93
N GLY A 8 32.65 2.24 -40.47
CA GLY A 8 33.26 1.09 -41.15
C GLY A 8 33.93 -0.01 -40.31
N ASP A 9 34.35 0.22 -39.07
CA ASP A 9 35.03 -0.83 -38.29
C ASP A 9 34.16 -1.41 -37.17
N ARG A 10 34.21 -2.73 -37.01
CA ARG A 10 33.29 -3.53 -36.17
C ARG A 10 33.51 -3.35 -34.66
N LYS A 11 34.03 -2.22 -34.21
CA LYS A 11 34.25 -1.89 -32.79
C LYS A 11 33.91 -0.42 -32.51
N GLY A 12 32.73 -0.22 -31.91
CA GLY A 12 32.44 0.86 -30.96
C GLY A 12 32.57 2.30 -31.46
N GLY A 13 31.49 2.88 -31.96
CA GLY A 13 31.36 4.34 -31.97
C GLY A 13 31.24 4.88 -30.54
N ASP A 14 31.88 6.01 -30.23
CA ASP A 14 31.76 6.68 -28.93
C ASP A 14 30.38 7.33 -28.80
N ALA A 15 29.54 6.76 -27.93
CA ALA A 15 28.19 7.24 -27.65
C ALA A 15 28.13 8.52 -26.81
N ARG A 16 29.23 8.89 -26.14
CA ARG A 16 29.25 9.99 -25.17
C ARG A 16 28.78 11.33 -25.76
N PRO A 17 29.15 11.73 -26.99
CA PRO A 17 28.65 12.98 -27.57
C PRO A 17 27.13 12.94 -27.82
N LEU A 18 26.59 11.77 -28.15
CA LEU A 18 25.16 11.59 -28.41
C LEU A 18 24.35 11.61 -27.11
N LEU A 19 24.88 11.01 -26.03
CA LEU A 19 24.31 11.10 -24.68
C LEU A 19 24.44 12.51 -24.07
N ALA A 20 25.51 13.24 -24.40
CA ALA A 20 25.72 14.61 -23.92
C ALA A 20 24.66 15.58 -24.44
N VAL A 21 24.16 15.36 -25.66
CA VAL A 21 23.11 16.19 -26.27
C VAL A 21 21.68 15.67 -26.03
N ALA A 22 21.53 14.54 -25.32
CA ALA A 22 20.25 13.92 -25.02
C ALA A 22 19.87 14.09 -23.52
N PRO A 23 19.24 15.21 -23.13
CA PRO A 23 18.94 15.51 -21.72
C PRO A 23 17.93 14.54 -21.08
N ALA A 24 17.10 13.87 -21.88
CA ALA A 24 16.18 12.83 -21.43
C ALA A 24 16.82 11.42 -21.40
N GLY A 25 18.08 11.30 -21.81
CA GLY A 25 18.73 10.03 -22.10
C GLY A 25 18.22 9.38 -23.38
N LEU A 26 18.73 8.17 -23.65
CA LEU A 26 18.39 7.41 -24.84
C LEU A 26 18.12 5.96 -24.46
N THR A 27 17.00 5.43 -24.95
CA THR A 27 16.68 4.02 -24.72
C THR A 27 17.33 3.13 -25.79
N ARG A 28 17.59 1.87 -25.45
CA ARG A 28 18.09 0.86 -26.39
C ARG A 28 17.18 0.71 -27.59
N SER A 29 15.87 0.77 -27.41
CA SER A 29 14.93 0.74 -28.53
C SER A 29 15.03 1.95 -29.45
N VAL A 30 15.17 3.16 -28.90
CA VAL A 30 15.37 4.39 -29.69
C VAL A 30 16.69 4.33 -30.46
N LEU A 31 17.77 3.91 -29.80
CA LEU A 31 19.08 3.75 -30.41
C LEU A 31 19.08 2.70 -31.52
N THR A 32 18.44 1.56 -31.30
CA THR A 32 18.31 0.51 -32.32
C THR A 32 17.64 1.04 -33.59
N ARG A 33 16.59 1.87 -33.43
CA ARG A 33 15.89 2.49 -34.57
C ARG A 33 16.75 3.52 -35.29
N LEU A 34 17.52 4.32 -34.54
CA LEU A 34 18.39 5.35 -35.12
C LEU A 34 19.62 4.78 -35.81
N LEU A 35 20.18 3.70 -35.26
CA LEU A 35 21.42 3.08 -35.75
C LEU A 35 21.17 1.96 -36.77
N GLY A 36 19.94 1.44 -36.87
CA GLY A 36 19.62 0.29 -37.71
C GLY A 36 20.26 -1.03 -37.24
N ARG A 37 20.83 -1.06 -36.03
CA ARG A 37 21.49 -2.20 -35.40
C ARG A 37 21.29 -2.17 -33.90
N LEU A 38 21.34 -3.33 -33.24
CA LEU A 38 21.34 -3.39 -31.79
C LEU A 38 22.68 -2.85 -31.24
N PRO A 39 22.68 -1.82 -30.37
CA PRO A 39 23.91 -1.34 -29.77
C PRO A 39 24.45 -2.36 -28.76
N ASP A 40 25.79 -2.50 -28.72
CA ASP A 40 26.47 -3.34 -27.73
C ASP A 40 26.15 -2.89 -26.29
N PRO A 41 26.22 -3.79 -25.29
CA PRO A 41 25.96 -3.44 -23.89
C PRO A 41 26.84 -2.29 -23.37
N ASP A 42 28.08 -2.25 -23.84
CA ASP A 42 29.10 -1.27 -23.44
C ASP A 42 29.09 -0.01 -24.32
N TRP A 43 28.10 0.13 -25.22
CA TRP A 43 28.03 1.21 -26.20
C TRP A 43 28.08 2.60 -25.56
N ALA A 44 27.44 2.76 -24.39
CA ALA A 44 27.40 4.02 -23.66
C ALA A 44 28.70 4.37 -22.91
N GLY A 45 29.67 3.45 -22.86
CA GLY A 45 30.85 3.53 -22.01
C GLY A 45 30.59 3.02 -20.59
N ALA A 46 31.62 2.52 -19.92
CA ALA A 46 31.53 1.95 -18.57
C ALA A 46 31.10 2.97 -17.49
N ASP A 47 31.28 4.25 -17.77
CA ASP A 47 30.94 5.37 -16.89
C ASP A 47 29.48 5.84 -17.03
N ALA A 48 28.78 5.44 -18.10
CA ALA A 48 27.41 5.89 -18.34
C ALA A 48 26.39 5.04 -17.57
N PRO A 49 25.60 5.64 -16.66
CA PRO A 49 24.58 4.90 -15.92
C PRO A 49 23.48 4.38 -16.83
N ALA A 50 23.17 3.09 -16.68
CA ALA A 50 22.17 2.35 -17.43
C ALA A 50 21.04 1.91 -16.50
N PHE A 51 19.78 2.12 -16.91
CA PHE A 51 18.60 1.82 -16.11
C PHE A 51 17.63 0.95 -16.90
N ALA A 52 17.24 -0.19 -16.35
CA ALA A 52 16.18 -1.01 -16.94
C ALA A 52 14.84 -0.27 -16.89
N LEU A 53 14.08 -0.33 -17.97
CA LEU A 53 12.74 0.21 -18.13
C LEU A 53 11.74 -0.94 -18.26
N GLY A 54 10.83 -1.03 -17.29
CA GLY A 54 9.77 -2.05 -17.26
C GLY A 54 10.24 -3.45 -16.87
N GLN A 55 9.28 -4.37 -16.80
CA GLN A 55 9.52 -5.81 -16.61
C GLN A 55 9.69 -6.47 -17.99
N PRO A 56 10.52 -7.53 -18.10
CA PRO A 56 10.58 -8.34 -19.31
C PRO A 56 9.18 -8.85 -19.71
N GLY A 57 8.83 -8.72 -20.98
CA GLY A 57 7.58 -9.23 -21.52
C GLY A 57 7.59 -10.76 -21.66
N PRO A 58 6.44 -11.38 -21.98
CA PRO A 58 6.31 -12.84 -22.09
C PRO A 58 7.17 -13.47 -23.20
N LEU A 59 7.75 -12.68 -24.11
CA LEU A 59 8.71 -13.14 -25.13
C LEU A 59 10.16 -12.76 -24.78
N ALA A 60 10.45 -12.38 -23.53
CA ALA A 60 11.81 -12.15 -23.07
C ALA A 60 12.62 -13.46 -23.20
N GLY A 61 13.78 -13.37 -23.87
CA GLY A 61 14.61 -14.53 -24.25
C GLY A 61 14.28 -15.15 -25.61
N SER A 62 13.20 -14.73 -26.28
CA SER A 62 12.87 -15.16 -27.64
C SER A 62 13.59 -14.32 -28.69
N ALA A 63 14.02 -14.94 -29.80
CA ALA A 63 14.54 -14.26 -30.98
C ALA A 63 13.52 -13.29 -31.63
N LEU A 64 12.22 -13.47 -31.33
CA LEU A 64 11.13 -12.61 -31.80
C LEU A 64 10.79 -11.47 -30.82
N GLY A 65 11.36 -11.47 -29.62
CA GLY A 65 11.08 -10.46 -28.60
C GLY A 65 11.86 -9.17 -28.83
N ALA A 66 11.20 -8.12 -29.32
CA ALA A 66 11.81 -6.80 -29.44
C ALA A 66 12.02 -6.16 -28.04
N PRO A 67 13.13 -5.42 -27.80
CA PRO A 67 13.34 -4.69 -26.56
C PRO A 67 12.17 -3.73 -26.28
N GLY A 68 11.63 -3.75 -25.06
CA GLY A 68 10.51 -2.91 -24.63
C GLY A 68 9.12 -3.25 -25.19
N ALA A 69 9.02 -4.03 -26.28
CA ALA A 69 7.76 -4.48 -26.87
C ALA A 69 7.71 -6.00 -26.94
N GLY A 70 7.24 -6.62 -25.86
CA GLY A 70 7.06 -8.07 -25.75
C GLY A 70 8.34 -8.86 -25.43
N GLY A 71 9.54 -8.32 -25.65
CA GLY A 71 10.83 -8.95 -25.35
C GLY A 71 11.47 -8.51 -24.03
N HIS A 72 12.81 -8.40 -24.01
CA HIS A 72 13.58 -7.96 -22.84
C HIS A 72 13.21 -6.53 -22.40
N ALA A 73 13.40 -6.23 -21.11
CA ALA A 73 13.27 -4.86 -20.58
C ALA A 73 14.15 -3.88 -21.40
N ASP A 74 13.59 -2.73 -21.77
CA ASP A 74 14.35 -1.69 -22.48
C ASP A 74 15.39 -1.09 -21.51
N VAL A 75 16.46 -0.48 -22.01
CA VAL A 75 17.51 0.10 -21.16
C VAL A 75 17.66 1.57 -21.52
N LEU A 76 17.55 2.44 -20.51
CA LEU A 76 17.81 3.88 -20.61
C LEU A 76 19.23 4.19 -20.20
N TRP A 77 20.01 4.80 -21.08
CA TRP A 77 21.29 5.39 -20.75
C TRP A 77 21.16 6.90 -20.53
N LEU A 78 21.82 7.39 -19.49
CA LEU A 78 22.01 8.81 -19.22
C LEU A 78 23.49 9.14 -19.29
N SER A 79 23.83 10.37 -19.67
CA SER A 79 25.20 10.86 -19.46
C SER A 79 25.47 11.02 -17.96
N PRO A 80 26.73 10.88 -17.49
CA PRO A 80 27.07 11.08 -16.08
C PRO A 80 26.63 12.45 -15.55
N ALA A 81 26.75 13.50 -16.38
CA ALA A 81 26.32 14.85 -16.03
C ALA A 81 24.80 14.98 -15.86
N VAL A 82 24.01 14.30 -16.70
CA VAL A 82 22.55 14.27 -16.59
C VAL A 82 22.13 13.47 -15.36
N TRP A 83 22.77 12.34 -15.09
CA TRP A 83 22.50 11.56 -13.88
C TRP A 83 22.78 12.34 -12.60
N ALA A 84 23.92 13.04 -12.52
CA ALA A 84 24.23 13.89 -11.38
C ALA A 84 23.16 14.98 -11.15
N GLN A 85 22.61 15.57 -12.22
CA GLN A 85 21.51 16.53 -12.12
C GLN A 85 20.20 15.88 -11.64
N VAL A 86 19.86 14.69 -12.12
CA VAL A 86 18.70 13.92 -11.66
C VAL A 86 18.82 13.61 -10.17
N GLN A 87 19.98 13.12 -9.73
CA GLN A 87 20.28 12.83 -8.33
C GLN A 87 20.15 14.09 -7.47
N ALA A 88 20.82 15.19 -7.83
CA ALA A 88 20.77 16.45 -7.10
C ALA A 88 19.33 16.99 -6.97
N ARG A 89 18.52 16.81 -8.01
CA ARG A 89 17.14 17.27 -8.03
C ARG A 89 16.21 16.45 -7.12
N ILE A 90 16.40 15.13 -7.08
CA ILE A 90 15.65 14.22 -6.19
C ILE A 90 16.05 14.47 -4.73
N VAL A 91 17.36 14.47 -4.45
CA VAL A 91 17.91 14.72 -3.10
C VAL A 91 17.48 16.10 -2.60
N GLY A 92 17.65 17.15 -3.41
CA GLY A 92 17.23 18.50 -3.04
C GLY A 92 15.71 18.64 -2.83
N ALA A 93 14.88 17.82 -3.47
CA ALA A 93 13.44 17.79 -3.19
C ALA A 93 13.13 17.21 -1.81
N LEU A 94 13.85 16.17 -1.39
CA LEU A 94 13.76 15.60 -0.04
C LEU A 94 14.30 16.58 1.01
N GLU A 95 15.46 17.20 0.77
CA GLU A 95 16.03 18.22 1.68
C GLU A 95 15.06 19.37 1.93
N ARG A 96 14.50 19.96 0.86
CA ARG A 96 13.51 21.04 0.99
C ARG A 96 12.25 20.59 1.71
N HIS A 97 11.86 19.33 1.56
CA HIS A 97 10.69 18.80 2.25
C HIS A 97 10.97 18.64 3.75
N HIS A 98 12.08 18.01 4.12
CA HIS A 98 12.45 17.80 5.51
C HIS A 98 12.73 19.13 6.24
N ALA A 99 13.33 20.10 5.57
CA ALA A 99 13.53 21.44 6.13
C ALA A 99 12.19 22.17 6.41
N ARG A 100 11.16 21.93 5.61
CA ARG A 100 9.83 22.53 5.80
C ARG A 100 8.96 21.78 6.80
N ALA A 101 9.15 20.47 6.89
CA ALA A 101 8.32 19.59 7.70
C ALA A 101 9.19 18.47 8.30
N PRO A 102 10.00 18.79 9.33
CA PRO A 102 10.96 17.83 9.91
C PRO A 102 10.25 16.62 10.56
N ASP A 103 8.98 16.79 10.94
CA ASP A 103 8.16 15.76 11.56
C ASP A 103 7.52 14.78 10.57
N GLU A 104 7.74 14.95 9.25
CA GLU A 104 7.31 13.97 8.25
C GLU A 104 8.41 12.94 7.95
N PRO A 105 8.07 11.64 7.83
CA PRO A 105 9.04 10.55 7.58
C PRO A 105 9.64 10.54 6.19
N GLY A 106 9.23 11.49 5.34
CA GLY A 106 9.68 11.62 3.97
C GLY A 106 8.51 11.63 3.01
N LEU A 107 8.82 11.40 1.74
CA LEU A 107 7.85 11.48 0.66
C LEU A 107 7.55 10.09 0.12
N ASN A 108 6.28 9.84 -0.24
CA ASN A 108 5.96 8.69 -1.05
C ASN A 108 6.48 8.89 -2.49
N SER A 109 6.67 7.78 -3.21
CA SER A 109 7.24 7.78 -4.57
C SER A 109 6.55 8.76 -5.54
N ALA A 110 5.22 8.76 -5.60
CA ALA A 110 4.45 9.61 -6.53
C ALA A 110 4.50 11.11 -6.15
N ARG A 111 4.54 11.44 -4.86
CA ARG A 111 4.66 12.82 -4.37
C ARG A 111 6.09 13.34 -4.60
N LEU A 112 7.10 12.51 -4.34
CA LEU A 112 8.49 12.83 -4.63
C LEU A 112 8.71 13.10 -6.12
N GLN A 113 8.16 12.26 -7.00
CA GLN A 113 8.24 12.46 -8.44
C GLN A 113 7.64 13.80 -8.87
N ARG A 114 6.47 14.17 -8.33
CA ARG A 114 5.81 15.45 -8.64
C ARG A 114 6.59 16.66 -8.14
N MET A 115 7.21 16.54 -6.97
CA MET A 115 8.02 17.62 -6.39
C MET A 115 9.37 17.78 -7.09
N ALA A 116 10.00 16.67 -7.49
CA ALA A 116 11.26 16.69 -8.22
C ALA A 116 11.05 17.08 -9.69
N PHE A 117 10.02 16.59 -10.36
CA PHE A 117 9.79 16.77 -11.81
C PHE A 117 8.38 17.28 -12.15
N PRO A 118 8.00 18.51 -11.72
CA PRO A 118 6.65 19.04 -11.88
C PRO A 118 6.20 19.12 -13.35
N ALA A 119 7.07 19.56 -14.27
CA ALA A 119 6.72 19.67 -15.69
C ALA A 119 6.52 18.30 -16.35
N GLN A 120 7.35 17.32 -16.00
CA GLN A 120 7.30 15.98 -16.62
C GLN A 120 6.28 15.04 -15.96
N SER A 121 5.77 15.40 -14.77
CA SER A 121 4.76 14.64 -14.03
C SER A 121 3.35 15.23 -14.14
N ALA A 122 3.17 16.29 -14.94
CA ALA A 122 1.94 17.08 -15.02
C ALA A 122 0.69 16.26 -15.41
N PHE A 123 0.86 15.14 -16.12
CA PHE A 123 -0.23 14.27 -16.56
C PHE A 123 -0.34 12.96 -15.75
N GLY A 124 0.27 12.90 -14.56
CA GLY A 124 0.20 11.72 -13.69
C GLY A 124 0.95 10.48 -14.20
N ALA A 125 1.62 10.57 -15.35
CA ALA A 125 2.43 9.49 -15.88
C ALA A 125 3.74 9.33 -15.08
N ALA A 126 4.09 8.08 -14.77
CA ALA A 126 5.38 7.74 -14.20
C ALA A 126 6.50 8.02 -15.22
N LEU A 127 7.61 8.62 -14.77
CA LEU A 127 8.78 8.78 -15.63
C LEU A 127 9.31 7.38 -15.99
N PRO A 128 9.65 7.09 -17.26
CA PRO A 128 10.00 5.75 -17.72
C PRO A 128 11.13 5.08 -16.90
N GLY A 129 12.04 5.84 -16.29
CA GLY A 129 13.14 5.34 -15.46
C GLY A 129 12.97 5.54 -13.94
N TRP A 130 11.84 6.06 -13.47
CA TRP A 130 11.68 6.51 -12.08
C TRP A 130 12.00 5.44 -11.03
N SER A 131 11.44 4.25 -11.17
CA SER A 131 11.64 3.14 -10.24
C SER A 131 13.12 2.74 -10.16
N SER A 132 13.79 2.69 -11.31
CA SER A 132 15.18 2.25 -11.43
C SER A 132 16.15 3.32 -10.91
N TRP A 133 15.82 4.61 -11.08
CA TRP A 133 16.56 5.71 -10.46
C TRP A 133 16.47 5.65 -8.94
N LEU A 134 15.27 5.45 -8.38
CA LEU A 134 15.09 5.31 -6.94
C LEU A 134 15.83 4.08 -6.40
N GLN A 135 15.78 2.94 -7.09
CA GLN A 135 16.53 1.74 -6.69
C GLN A 135 18.04 2.02 -6.67
N LYS A 136 18.58 2.69 -7.69
CA LYS A 136 20.00 3.08 -7.71
C LYS A 136 20.37 4.01 -6.57
N LEU A 137 19.56 5.04 -6.31
CA LEU A 137 19.80 5.99 -5.21
C LEU A 137 19.72 5.35 -3.83
N VAL A 138 18.84 4.35 -3.65
CA VAL A 138 18.78 3.55 -2.42
C VAL A 138 20.02 2.66 -2.30
N ALA A 139 20.42 2.00 -3.39
CA ALA A 139 21.61 1.15 -3.41
C ALA A 139 22.91 1.94 -3.15
N ASP A 140 22.97 3.17 -3.64
CA ASP A 140 24.09 4.10 -3.44
C ASP A 140 24.08 4.76 -2.05
N GLY A 141 23.04 4.52 -1.25
CA GLY A 141 22.88 5.14 0.06
C GLY A 141 22.63 6.65 0.01
N ALA A 142 22.26 7.21 -1.15
CA ALA A 142 21.91 8.63 -1.28
C ALA A 142 20.52 8.94 -0.70
N ILE A 143 19.62 7.94 -0.66
CA ILE A 143 18.32 7.99 -0.01
C ILE A 143 18.07 6.68 0.72
N THR A 144 17.20 6.70 1.72
CA THR A 144 16.77 5.51 2.47
C THR A 144 15.27 5.30 2.28
N ARG A 145 14.85 4.03 2.34
CA ARG A 145 13.44 3.64 2.25
C ARG A 145 13.00 2.93 3.52
N SER A 146 12.06 3.52 4.23
CA SER A 146 11.36 2.91 5.37
C SER A 146 9.91 2.65 4.98
N GLY A 147 9.61 1.40 4.60
CA GLY A 147 8.29 0.99 4.09
C GLY A 147 7.91 1.70 2.78
N GLN A 148 6.90 2.56 2.84
CA GLN A 148 6.43 3.36 1.70
C GLN A 148 7.11 4.74 1.57
N TRP A 149 7.94 5.11 2.55
CA TRP A 149 8.53 6.43 2.67
C TRP A 149 9.96 6.45 2.13
N LEU A 150 10.28 7.47 1.34
CA LEU A 150 11.62 7.78 0.86
C LEU A 150 12.12 9.02 1.59
N HIS A 151 13.30 8.94 2.18
CA HIS A 151 13.91 10.02 2.96
C HIS A 151 15.44 10.03 2.78
N LEU A 152 16.09 11.02 3.37
CA LEU A 152 17.54 11.15 3.36
C LEU A 152 18.13 10.17 4.40
N PRO A 153 19.35 9.67 4.18
CA PRO A 153 20.07 8.91 5.19
C PRO A 153 20.21 9.76 6.45
N GLY A 154 19.71 9.26 7.58
CA GLY A 154 19.70 9.99 8.85
C GLY A 154 18.46 10.84 9.13
N HIS A 155 17.55 11.04 8.16
CA HIS A 155 16.25 11.65 8.42
C HIS A 155 15.23 10.57 8.80
N SER A 156 15.12 10.23 10.08
CA SER A 156 14.01 9.47 10.63
C SER A 156 13.11 10.40 11.43
N VAL A 157 11.79 10.18 11.41
CA VAL A 157 10.91 10.88 12.36
C VAL A 157 11.25 10.33 13.73
N SER A 158 11.89 11.16 14.53
CA SER A 158 11.99 10.96 15.97
C SER A 158 11.16 12.03 16.66
N LEU A 159 10.67 11.69 17.86
CA LEU A 159 10.15 12.70 18.76
C LEU A 159 11.34 13.55 19.25
N SER A 160 11.20 14.87 19.24
CA SER A 160 12.12 15.75 19.98
C SER A 160 12.10 15.41 21.48
N ASP A 161 13.07 15.89 22.24
CA ASP A 161 13.11 15.64 23.70
C ASP A 161 11.85 16.15 24.40
N HIS A 162 11.34 17.31 23.98
CA HIS A 162 10.11 17.89 24.50
C HIS A 162 8.88 17.05 24.16
N GLU A 163 8.78 16.60 22.91
CA GLU A 163 7.70 15.72 22.46
C GLU A 163 7.76 14.35 23.13
N SER A 164 8.97 13.82 23.33
CA SER A 164 9.21 12.54 24.02
C SER A 164 8.75 12.63 25.48
N ALA A 165 9.09 13.72 26.17
CA ALA A 165 8.63 13.97 27.54
C ALA A 165 7.09 14.09 27.61
N MET A 166 6.48 14.79 26.65
CA MET A 166 5.02 14.92 26.57
C MET A 166 4.34 13.59 26.24
N ALA A 167 4.91 12.81 25.32
CA ALA A 167 4.41 11.48 24.96
C ALA A 167 4.48 10.52 26.15
N ALA A 168 5.54 10.59 26.96
CA ALA A 168 5.67 9.82 28.20
C ALA A 168 4.60 10.17 29.24
N GLN A 169 4.08 11.40 29.25
CA GLN A 169 2.95 11.80 30.10
C GLN A 169 1.59 11.37 29.52
N LEU A 170 1.42 11.44 28.20
CA LEU A 170 0.16 11.11 27.52
C LEU A 170 -0.12 9.60 27.44
N MET A 171 0.93 8.79 27.26
CA MET A 171 0.77 7.34 27.06
C MET A 171 0.08 6.64 28.23
N PRO A 172 0.45 6.88 29.50
CA PRO A 172 -0.25 6.31 30.65
C PRO A 172 -1.74 6.68 30.70
N LEU A 173 -2.10 7.92 30.32
CA LEU A 173 -3.49 8.38 30.29
C LEU A 173 -4.31 7.66 29.21
N LEU A 174 -3.71 7.44 28.04
CA LEU A 174 -4.32 6.67 26.97
C LEU A 174 -4.53 5.21 27.37
N LEU A 175 -3.53 4.59 28.00
CA LEU A 175 -3.61 3.21 28.48
C LEU A 175 -4.63 3.06 29.61
N ALA A 176 -4.71 4.03 30.53
CA ALA A 176 -5.68 4.03 31.62
C ALA A 176 -7.14 4.11 31.15
N GLY A 177 -7.39 4.69 29.96
CA GLY A 177 -8.71 4.73 29.34
C GLY A 177 -9.20 3.37 28.79
N GLY A 178 -8.33 2.36 28.73
CA GLY A 178 -8.68 1.02 28.25
C GLY A 178 -9.30 1.04 26.85
N ASN A 179 -10.52 0.52 26.73
CA ASN A 179 -11.26 0.46 25.45
C ASN A 179 -11.91 1.81 25.05
N ASP A 180 -12.00 2.79 25.95
CA ASP A 180 -12.54 4.14 25.69
C ASP A 180 -11.52 5.22 26.11
N PRO A 181 -10.44 5.40 25.33
CA PRO A 181 -9.41 6.38 25.63
C PRO A 181 -9.97 7.82 25.60
N PRO A 182 -9.37 8.73 26.40
CA PRO A 182 -9.78 10.13 26.45
C PRO A 182 -9.57 10.85 25.10
N TRP A 183 -10.39 11.87 24.84
CA TRP A 183 -10.25 12.71 23.65
C TRP A 183 -9.02 13.62 23.76
N VAL A 184 -8.52 14.10 22.60
CA VAL A 184 -7.39 15.06 22.56
C VAL A 184 -7.60 16.26 23.48
N ARG A 185 -8.82 16.79 23.53
CA ARG A 185 -9.18 17.92 24.41
C ARG A 185 -9.02 17.58 25.89
N ASP A 186 -9.37 16.37 26.30
CA ASP A 186 -9.32 15.95 27.70
C ASP A 186 -7.88 15.60 28.10
N LEU A 187 -7.12 14.99 27.19
CA LEU A 187 -5.67 14.80 27.32
C LEU A 187 -4.94 16.14 27.48
N ALA A 188 -5.23 17.12 26.61
CA ALA A 188 -4.62 18.44 26.67
C ALA A 188 -4.91 19.15 28.00
N LYS A 189 -6.14 19.03 28.52
CA LYS A 189 -6.49 19.54 29.86
C LYS A 189 -5.74 18.83 30.98
N ALA A 190 -5.60 17.50 30.90
CA ALA A 190 -4.95 16.71 31.93
C ALA A 190 -3.47 17.06 32.12
N ILE A 191 -2.76 17.36 31.02
CA ILE A 191 -1.34 17.72 31.05
C ILE A 191 -1.08 19.23 30.99
N GLY A 192 -2.13 20.06 30.94
CA GLY A 192 -2.01 21.52 30.85
C GLY A 192 -1.36 22.04 29.56
N ALA A 193 -1.52 21.31 28.44
CA ALA A 193 -0.93 21.65 27.15
C ALA A 193 -1.95 22.23 26.17
N ARG A 194 -1.46 22.86 25.09
CA ARG A 194 -2.32 23.32 23.99
C ARG A 194 -2.89 22.14 23.20
N GLU A 195 -4.17 22.19 22.88
CA GLU A 195 -4.85 21.11 22.14
C GLU A 195 -4.22 20.82 20.77
N ASP A 196 -3.81 21.86 20.04
CA ASP A 196 -3.17 21.71 18.73
C ASP A 196 -1.83 20.97 18.83
N THR A 197 -1.02 21.30 19.84
CA THR A 197 0.28 20.65 20.10
C THR A 197 0.10 19.17 20.45
N VAL A 198 -0.87 18.85 21.31
CA VAL A 198 -1.19 17.45 21.63
C VAL A 198 -1.69 16.71 20.39
N ARG A 199 -2.53 17.34 19.57
CA ARG A 199 -3.05 16.75 18.33
C ARG A 199 -1.92 16.43 17.34
N GLU A 200 -0.98 17.35 17.17
CA GLU A 200 0.17 17.18 16.28
C GLU A 200 1.09 16.06 16.76
N LEU A 201 1.39 16.02 18.06
CA LEU A 201 2.17 14.95 18.68
C LEU A 201 1.50 13.58 18.50
N LEU A 202 0.19 13.46 18.76
CA LEU A 202 -0.52 12.18 18.61
C LEU A 202 -0.60 11.74 17.15
N ARG A 203 -0.69 12.68 16.19
CA ARG A 203 -0.57 12.37 14.76
C ARG A 203 0.83 11.89 14.39
N LYS A 204 1.87 12.50 14.95
CA LYS A 204 3.26 12.08 14.77
C LYS A 204 3.47 10.67 15.31
N GLN A 205 3.00 10.40 16.52
CA GLN A 205 2.98 9.06 17.13
C GLN A 205 2.17 8.04 16.31
N ALA A 206 1.07 8.45 15.67
CA ALA A 206 0.32 7.57 14.80
C ALA A 206 1.07 7.23 13.50
N ARG A 207 1.88 8.15 12.97
CA ARG A 207 2.77 7.88 11.83
C ARG A 207 3.93 6.96 12.20
N LEU A 208 4.37 7.02 13.45
CA LEU A 208 5.39 6.13 14.03
C LEU A 208 4.83 4.73 14.37
N GLY A 209 3.53 4.48 14.20
CA GLY A 209 2.90 3.19 14.48
C GLY A 209 2.59 2.95 15.96
N ALA A 210 2.93 3.87 16.86
CA ALA A 210 2.63 3.74 18.29
C ALA A 210 1.13 3.91 18.59
N LEU A 211 0.41 4.67 17.76
CA LEU A 211 -1.01 4.97 17.91
C LEU A 211 -1.78 4.76 16.61
N TYR A 212 -3.09 4.55 16.74
CA TYR A 212 -4.03 4.56 15.62
C TYR A 212 -5.08 5.65 15.81
N GLN A 213 -5.34 6.41 14.76
CA GLN A 213 -6.43 7.36 14.73
C GLN A 213 -7.72 6.68 14.26
N VAL A 214 -8.61 6.36 15.20
CA VAL A 214 -9.92 5.75 14.91
C VAL A 214 -10.87 6.80 14.33
N VAL A 215 -11.00 7.95 14.98
CA VAL A 215 -11.81 9.10 14.53
C VAL A 215 -11.02 10.40 14.69
N LYS A 216 -11.50 11.50 14.11
CA LYS A 216 -10.98 12.84 14.39
C LYS A 216 -10.90 13.07 15.91
N ASP A 217 -9.72 13.44 16.38
CA ASP A 217 -9.41 13.75 17.78
C ASP A 217 -9.58 12.57 18.78
N LEU A 218 -9.53 11.33 18.30
CA LEU A 218 -9.53 10.12 19.13
C LEU A 218 -8.45 9.14 18.66
N PHE A 219 -7.51 8.85 19.55
CA PHE A 219 -6.35 8.01 19.28
C PHE A 219 -6.33 6.82 20.25
N TYR A 220 -5.96 5.65 19.74
CA TYR A 220 -5.80 4.43 20.51
C TYR A 220 -4.34 3.98 20.47
N PRO A 221 -3.79 3.47 21.58
CA PRO A 221 -2.52 2.75 21.55
C PRO A 221 -2.58 1.53 20.62
N ALA A 222 -1.48 1.23 19.93
CA ALA A 222 -1.38 0.09 19.03
C ALA A 222 -1.75 -1.23 19.74
N GLU A 223 -1.28 -1.42 20.98
CA GLU A 223 -1.60 -2.57 21.82
C GLU A 223 -3.11 -2.75 22.02
N ARG A 224 -3.84 -1.66 22.30
CA ARG A 224 -5.29 -1.71 22.53
C ARG A 224 -6.05 -2.06 21.27
N ILE A 225 -5.60 -1.58 20.11
CA ILE A 225 -6.21 -1.96 18.83
C ILE A 225 -5.97 -3.44 18.54
N ALA A 226 -4.78 -3.97 18.84
CA ALA A 226 -4.49 -5.39 18.66
C ALA A 226 -5.39 -6.28 19.54
N GLU A 227 -5.64 -5.88 20.79
CA GLU A 227 -6.59 -6.57 21.69
C GLU A 227 -8.03 -6.53 21.16
N LEU A 228 -8.47 -5.38 20.63
CA LEU A 228 -9.79 -5.25 20.01
C LEU A 228 -9.92 -6.10 18.74
N ALA A 229 -8.87 -6.17 17.93
CA ALA A 229 -8.81 -7.02 16.74
C ALA A 229 -8.84 -8.51 17.12
N ALA A 230 -8.10 -8.92 18.15
CA ALA A 230 -8.12 -10.29 18.68
C ALA A 230 -9.53 -10.67 19.19
N THR A 231 -10.20 -9.76 19.89
CA THR A 231 -11.59 -9.96 20.33
C THR A 231 -12.53 -10.16 19.13
N PHE A 232 -12.39 -9.32 18.09
CA PHE A 232 -13.17 -9.47 16.86
C PHE A 232 -12.90 -10.81 16.16
N ALA A 233 -11.64 -11.22 16.04
CA ALA A 233 -11.25 -12.49 15.45
C ALA A 233 -11.84 -13.68 16.22
N GLY A 234 -11.85 -13.64 17.56
CA GLY A 234 -12.49 -14.66 18.39
C GLY A 234 -13.99 -14.80 18.14
N LEU A 235 -14.71 -13.67 18.02
CA LEU A 235 -16.13 -13.67 17.68
C LEU A 235 -16.39 -14.22 16.27
N SER A 236 -15.52 -13.89 15.31
CA SER A 236 -15.60 -14.42 13.95
C SER A 236 -15.37 -15.93 13.93
N ALA A 237 -14.37 -16.44 14.65
CA ALA A 237 -14.10 -17.87 14.74
C ALA A 237 -15.24 -18.64 15.40
N ALA A 238 -15.83 -18.09 16.47
CA ALA A 238 -17.01 -18.68 17.11
C ALA A 238 -18.22 -18.73 16.16
N SER A 239 -18.41 -17.71 15.33
CA SER A 239 -19.45 -17.68 14.29
C SER A 239 -19.22 -18.73 13.19
N LEU A 240 -17.97 -18.96 12.77
CA LEU A 240 -17.61 -20.03 11.83
C LEU A 240 -17.90 -21.42 12.42
N ALA A 241 -17.42 -21.69 13.63
CA ALA A 241 -17.64 -22.98 14.30
C ALA A 241 -19.13 -23.27 14.52
N ALA A 242 -19.93 -22.25 14.86
CA ALA A 242 -21.38 -22.40 14.98
C ALA A 242 -22.07 -22.72 13.64
N ALA A 243 -21.53 -22.23 12.51
CA ALA A 243 -22.04 -22.55 11.18
C ALA A 243 -21.67 -23.97 10.74
N GLU A 244 -20.46 -24.44 11.04
CA GLU A 244 -19.99 -25.80 10.77
C GLU A 244 -20.81 -26.84 11.55
N ALA A 245 -21.06 -26.60 12.85
CA ALA A 245 -21.89 -27.45 13.69
C ALA A 245 -23.36 -27.53 13.22
N GLN A 246 -23.83 -26.56 12.44
CA GLN A 246 -25.18 -26.54 11.86
C GLN A 246 -25.21 -27.02 10.40
N GLY A 247 -24.06 -27.46 9.86
CA GLY A 247 -23.84 -27.79 8.45
C GLY A 247 -23.62 -29.28 8.14
N GLU A 248 -23.63 -30.19 9.13
CA GLU A 248 -23.65 -31.64 8.87
C GLU A 248 -24.99 -32.04 8.22
N PRO A 249 -25.02 -32.47 6.95
CA PRO A 249 -26.24 -32.97 6.33
C PRO A 249 -26.42 -34.45 6.69
N SER A 250 -27.56 -34.80 7.30
CA SER A 250 -28.09 -36.15 7.26
C SER A 250 -28.24 -36.59 5.80
N GLU A 251 -27.55 -37.66 5.40
CA GLU A 251 -27.71 -38.29 4.08
C GLU A 251 -29.20 -38.53 3.78
N PRO A 252 -29.77 -38.03 2.68
CA PRO A 252 -31.02 -38.57 2.18
C PRO A 252 -30.71 -39.89 1.47
N THR A 253 -31.28 -40.97 2.00
CA THR A 253 -31.35 -42.29 1.37
C THR A 253 -31.76 -42.16 -0.11
N PRO A 254 -31.06 -42.81 -1.06
CA PRO A 254 -31.46 -42.76 -2.46
C PRO A 254 -32.67 -43.66 -2.65
N THR A 255 -33.85 -43.07 -2.89
CA THR A 255 -34.99 -43.79 -3.47
C THR A 255 -35.17 -43.36 -4.92
N SER A 256 -35.29 -44.38 -5.74
CA SER A 256 -35.28 -44.41 -7.20
C SER A 256 -36.39 -43.61 -7.89
N ALA A 257 -36.02 -43.13 -9.09
CA ALA A 257 -36.77 -42.64 -10.25
C ALA A 257 -38.14 -43.35 -10.54
N PRO A 258 -39.03 -42.89 -11.46
CA PRO A 258 -38.70 -42.16 -12.68
C PRO A 258 -39.61 -41.00 -13.16
N ASP A 259 -38.94 -40.09 -13.87
CA ASP A 259 -39.29 -39.48 -15.15
C ASP A 259 -40.73 -39.66 -15.67
N ARG A 260 -41.48 -38.55 -15.70
CA ARG A 260 -42.62 -38.28 -16.60
C ARG A 260 -43.06 -36.82 -16.48
N LEU A 261 -42.75 -36.01 -17.50
CA LEU A 261 -43.49 -34.78 -17.81
C LEU A 261 -44.85 -35.12 -18.42
N PRO A 262 -45.92 -34.36 -18.12
CA PRO A 262 -46.69 -33.73 -19.20
C PRO A 262 -47.22 -32.33 -18.77
N PRO A 263 -48.09 -31.63 -19.54
CA PRO A 263 -47.73 -30.37 -20.17
C PRO A 263 -48.46 -29.16 -19.56
N PHE A 264 -47.96 -27.98 -19.91
CA PHE A 264 -48.59 -26.66 -19.86
C PHE A 264 -50.03 -26.56 -19.33
N GLY A 265 -50.17 -25.94 -18.15
CA GLY A 265 -51.41 -25.37 -17.65
C GLY A 265 -51.11 -24.16 -16.76
N LEU A 266 -51.32 -22.96 -17.29
CA LEU A 266 -51.18 -21.69 -16.57
C LEU A 266 -52.28 -21.59 -15.50
N SER A 267 -51.92 -21.83 -14.23
CA SER A 267 -52.80 -21.55 -13.09
C SER A 267 -52.30 -20.32 -12.32
N LEU A 268 -53.08 -19.23 -12.42
CA LEU A 268 -52.89 -17.99 -11.69
C LEU A 268 -53.42 -18.14 -10.25
N SER A 269 -52.62 -18.75 -9.38
CA SER A 269 -52.86 -18.72 -7.94
C SER A 269 -52.16 -17.50 -7.32
N LYS A 270 -52.96 -16.61 -6.74
CA LYS A 270 -52.54 -15.42 -5.99
C LYS A 270 -51.52 -15.81 -4.89
N PRO A 271 -50.37 -15.13 -4.75
CA PRO A 271 -49.41 -15.49 -3.70
C PRO A 271 -49.99 -15.17 -2.32
N PRO A 272 -49.74 -16.00 -1.29
CA PRO A 272 -50.08 -15.65 0.09
C PRO A 272 -49.25 -14.44 0.56
N PRO A 273 -49.72 -13.68 1.57
CA PRO A 273 -49.03 -12.50 2.05
C PRO A 273 -47.62 -12.84 2.55
N LYS A 274 -46.63 -12.04 2.14
CA LYS A 274 -45.23 -12.10 2.61
C LYS A 274 -45.16 -11.74 4.11
N ALA A 275 -45.48 -12.68 4.98
CA ALA A 275 -45.20 -12.58 6.41
C ALA A 275 -44.45 -13.84 6.86
N ALA A 276 -43.36 -13.60 7.57
CA ALA A 276 -42.49 -14.58 8.24
C ALA A 276 -41.61 -15.45 7.32
N LEU A 277 -40.35 -15.00 7.14
CA LEU A 277 -39.10 -15.78 7.25
C LEU A 277 -37.93 -14.85 6.90
N ARG A 278 -37.66 -13.86 7.77
CA ARG A 278 -36.36 -13.17 7.82
C ARG A 278 -35.57 -13.72 8.99
N THR A 279 -35.20 -15.00 8.92
CA THR A 279 -33.94 -15.44 9.51
C THR A 279 -32.90 -15.30 8.42
N SER A 280 -32.49 -14.07 8.12
CA SER A 280 -31.31 -13.85 7.29
C SER A 280 -30.12 -14.39 8.08
N ARG A 281 -29.81 -15.67 7.90
CA ARG A 281 -28.64 -16.30 8.52
C ARG A 281 -27.43 -15.49 8.05
N LEU A 282 -26.69 -14.94 9.01
CA LEU A 282 -25.48 -14.20 8.69
C LEU A 282 -24.50 -15.13 7.97
N PRO A 283 -23.69 -14.59 7.03
CA PRO A 283 -22.64 -15.39 6.43
C PRO A 283 -21.71 -15.93 7.52
N PRO A 284 -21.22 -17.18 7.40
CA PRO A 284 -20.30 -17.77 8.36
C PRO A 284 -19.12 -16.85 8.65
N GLY A 285 -18.80 -16.64 9.93
CA GLY A 285 -17.73 -15.75 10.37
C GLY A 285 -18.11 -14.28 10.48
N ALA A 286 -19.34 -13.89 10.13
CA ALA A 286 -19.75 -12.51 10.27
C ALA A 286 -20.02 -12.17 11.73
N VAL A 287 -19.54 -11.00 12.15
CA VAL A 287 -19.70 -10.45 13.50
C VAL A 287 -20.62 -9.24 13.44
N GLU A 288 -21.73 -9.29 14.17
CA GLU A 288 -22.64 -8.16 14.32
C GLU A 288 -22.04 -7.07 15.22
N ALA A 289 -22.39 -5.82 14.93
CA ALA A 289 -21.97 -4.68 15.77
C ALA A 289 -22.40 -4.81 17.24
N ARG A 290 -23.56 -5.44 17.50
CA ARG A 290 -24.05 -5.72 18.86
C ARG A 290 -23.14 -6.70 19.59
N ALA A 291 -22.81 -7.83 18.96
CA ALA A 291 -21.96 -8.85 19.55
C ALA A 291 -20.56 -8.30 19.85
N PHE A 292 -19.99 -7.55 18.91
CA PHE A 292 -18.71 -6.87 19.12
C PHE A 292 -18.77 -5.90 20.29
N ARG A 293 -19.77 -5.00 20.31
CA ARG A 293 -19.99 -4.03 21.39
C ARG A 293 -20.05 -4.70 22.77
N ASP A 294 -20.82 -5.78 22.89
CA ASP A 294 -21.05 -6.47 24.15
C ASP A 294 -19.76 -7.16 24.64
N ALA A 295 -18.95 -7.71 23.71
CA ALA A 295 -17.67 -8.33 24.04
C ALA A 295 -16.60 -7.32 24.51
N VAL A 296 -16.52 -6.15 23.87
CA VAL A 296 -15.53 -5.11 24.22
C VAL A 296 -16.02 -4.16 25.33
N GLN A 297 -17.25 -4.34 25.80
CA GLN A 297 -17.92 -3.53 26.83
C GLN A 297 -17.95 -2.03 26.52
N LEU A 298 -18.21 -1.67 25.26
CA LEU A 298 -18.26 -0.27 24.82
C LEU A 298 -19.68 0.21 24.52
N GLY A 299 -19.87 1.53 24.44
CA GLY A 299 -21.10 2.11 23.91
C GLY A 299 -21.27 1.83 22.42
N ARG A 300 -22.53 1.78 21.94
CA ARG A 300 -22.87 1.52 20.53
C ARG A 300 -22.11 2.41 19.55
N LYS A 301 -22.02 3.71 19.86
CA LYS A 301 -21.30 4.69 19.01
C LYS A 301 -19.81 4.32 18.88
N ARG A 302 -19.16 3.93 19.97
CA ARG A 302 -17.73 3.63 19.98
C ARG A 302 -17.42 2.32 19.26
N ALA A 303 -18.22 1.29 19.52
CA ALA A 303 -18.09 0.01 18.81
C ALA A 303 -18.20 0.19 17.30
N ILE A 304 -19.17 0.98 16.82
CA ILE A 304 -19.31 1.28 15.38
C ILE A 304 -18.09 2.01 14.84
N GLN A 305 -17.57 3.02 15.55
CA GLN A 305 -16.37 3.75 15.10
C GLN A 305 -15.14 2.85 14.95
N ILE A 306 -14.97 1.88 15.85
CA ILE A 306 -13.87 0.90 15.77
C ILE A 306 -14.07 -0.02 14.57
N LEU A 307 -15.30 -0.50 14.33
CA LEU A 307 -15.61 -1.34 13.16
C LEU A 307 -15.42 -0.58 11.84
N GLU A 308 -15.84 0.69 11.77
CA GLU A 308 -15.59 1.57 10.62
C GLU A 308 -14.10 1.81 10.42
N PHE A 309 -13.33 1.94 11.50
CA PHE A 309 -11.87 2.02 11.43
C PHE A 309 -11.28 0.73 10.86
N PHE A 310 -11.70 -0.45 11.34
CA PHE A 310 -11.26 -1.75 10.81
C PHE A 310 -11.59 -1.92 9.33
N ASP A 311 -12.76 -1.46 8.88
CA ASP A 311 -13.13 -1.45 7.47
C ASP A 311 -12.20 -0.52 6.66
N ARG A 312 -11.90 0.67 7.20
CA ARG A 312 -11.05 1.68 6.55
C ARG A 312 -9.59 1.23 6.41
N VAL A 313 -9.04 0.54 7.40
CA VAL A 313 -7.68 -0.02 7.33
C VAL A 313 -7.62 -1.35 6.58
N GLY A 314 -8.75 -1.86 6.10
CA GLY A 314 -8.82 -3.08 5.31
C GLY A 314 -8.74 -4.37 6.14
N TYR A 315 -8.88 -4.30 7.47
CA TYR A 315 -8.93 -5.50 8.31
C TYR A 315 -10.26 -6.25 8.13
N THR A 316 -11.36 -5.51 8.10
CA THR A 316 -12.71 -6.05 7.89
C THR A 316 -13.35 -5.50 6.61
N ARG A 317 -14.49 -6.10 6.25
CA ARG A 317 -15.44 -5.56 5.29
C ARG A 317 -16.85 -5.69 5.83
N ARG A 318 -17.67 -4.66 5.64
CA ARG A 318 -19.09 -4.69 6.00
C ARG A 318 -19.91 -5.51 5.00
N VAL A 319 -20.80 -6.36 5.51
CA VAL A 319 -21.80 -7.14 4.77
C VAL A 319 -23.15 -7.03 5.48
N GLY A 320 -24.04 -6.20 4.95
CA GLY A 320 -25.30 -5.86 5.62
C GLY A 320 -25.06 -5.16 6.95
N ASP A 321 -25.57 -5.76 8.03
CA ASP A 321 -25.45 -5.27 9.41
C ASP A 321 -24.29 -5.91 10.20
N ALA A 322 -23.44 -6.69 9.52
CA ALA A 322 -22.31 -7.39 10.12
C ALA A 322 -21.00 -7.08 9.40
N HIS A 323 -19.89 -7.46 10.03
CA HIS A 323 -18.54 -7.30 9.51
C HIS A 323 -17.87 -8.67 9.37
N LEU A 324 -17.16 -8.87 8.28
CA LEU A 324 -16.37 -10.07 8.02
C LEU A 324 -14.89 -9.70 8.00
N PRO A 325 -14.00 -10.52 8.58
CA PRO A 325 -12.57 -10.38 8.33
C PRO A 325 -12.29 -10.56 6.84
N ARG A 326 -11.31 -9.83 6.31
CA ARG A 326 -10.87 -10.05 4.93
C ARG A 326 -10.09 -11.37 4.82
N PRO A 327 -10.21 -12.10 3.69
CA PRO A 327 -9.41 -13.30 3.46
C PRO A 327 -7.91 -12.99 3.57
N ASN A 328 -7.16 -13.90 4.18
CA ASN A 328 -5.70 -13.80 4.35
C ASN A 328 -5.22 -12.53 5.05
N THR A 329 -6.07 -11.88 5.85
CA THR A 329 -5.72 -10.67 6.60
C THR A 329 -5.68 -11.00 8.08
N ARG A 330 -4.53 -10.74 8.72
CA ARG A 330 -4.34 -10.90 10.17
C ARG A 330 -3.92 -9.56 10.77
N TRP A 331 -4.23 -9.36 12.05
CA TRP A 331 -3.69 -8.21 12.76
C TRP A 331 -2.30 -8.56 13.31
N GLY A 332 -1.26 -8.00 12.72
CA GLY A 332 0.14 -8.19 13.11
C GLY A 332 0.68 -7.05 13.97
N ALA A 333 2.00 -7.05 14.19
CA ALA A 333 2.66 -6.11 15.10
C ALA A 333 2.57 -4.64 14.62
N GLU A 334 2.51 -4.42 13.31
CA GLU A 334 2.45 -3.08 12.70
C GLU A 334 1.07 -2.76 12.08
N GLY A 335 0.04 -3.57 12.34
CA GLY A 335 -1.32 -3.40 11.82
C GLY A 335 -1.81 -4.56 10.96
N PRO A 336 -2.80 -4.36 10.07
CA PRO A 336 -3.32 -5.44 9.24
C PRO A 336 -2.27 -5.87 8.21
N GLU A 337 -1.80 -7.10 8.34
CA GLU A 337 -0.89 -7.77 7.42
C GLU A 337 -1.74 -8.60 6.44
N THR A 338 -1.53 -8.37 5.15
CA THR A 338 -2.01 -9.30 4.12
C THR A 338 -0.95 -10.37 3.98
N GLU A 339 -1.27 -11.63 4.28
CA GLU A 339 -0.42 -12.73 3.86
C GLU A 339 -0.43 -12.73 2.34
N ASP A 340 0.71 -12.37 1.74
CA ASP A 340 0.93 -12.55 0.32
C ASP A 340 0.69 -14.04 0.05
N ALA A 341 -0.37 -14.34 -0.71
CA ALA A 341 -0.67 -15.69 -1.09
C ALA A 341 0.43 -16.13 -2.05
N GLY A 342 1.54 -16.60 -1.49
CA GLY A 342 2.53 -17.39 -2.21
C GLY A 342 1.80 -18.50 -2.99
N PRO A 343 2.35 -18.91 -4.15
CA PRO A 343 1.64 -19.82 -5.05
C PRO A 343 1.22 -21.05 -4.24
N ARG A 344 -0.10 -21.30 -4.19
CA ARG A 344 -0.59 -22.58 -3.66
C ARG A 344 0.04 -23.70 -4.50
N PRO A 345 0.46 -24.81 -3.87
CA PRO A 345 1.13 -25.91 -4.55
C PRO A 345 0.29 -26.51 -5.67
#